data_AF-A0A9X8DYX7-F1
#
_entry.id   AF-A0A9X8DYX7-F1
#
_cell.length_a   1.000
_cell.length_b   1.000
_cell.length_c   1.000
_cell.angle_alpha   90.00
_cell.angle_beta   90.00
_cell.angle_gamma   90.00
#
_symmetry.space_group_name_H-M   'P 1'
#
loop_
_entity.id
_entity.type
_entity.pdbx_description
1 polymer ?
#
loop_
_entity_poly.entity_id
_entity_poly.type
_entity_poly.pdbx_seq_one_letter_code
_entity_poly.pdbx_strand_id
1 'polypeptide(L)'
;LRRFGISNQATQVLVCVFDDATALDTVGIDGMLKPVTSIENHAHLTPEHIQVLKKHYKIQDLELQVTTLSDAIVSRIATKNVNK
;
A
#
# COMPACT_ATOMS: atom_id res chain seq x y z
N LEU A 1 8.10 9.17 -4.10
CA LEU A 1 6.66 9.37 -3.79
C LEU A 1 5.71 9.12 -4.97
N ARG A 2 6.06 9.43 -6.24
CA ARG A 2 5.15 9.33 -7.40
C ARG A 2 4.30 8.06 -7.61
N ARG A 3 4.68 6.89 -7.06
CA ARG A 3 3.94 5.62 -7.25
C ARG A 3 3.15 5.14 -6.03
N PHE A 4 3.46 5.66 -4.84
CA PHE A 4 2.81 5.27 -3.58
C PHE A 4 2.23 6.49 -2.82
N GLY A 5 2.37 7.68 -3.38
CA GLY A 5 1.72 8.90 -2.89
C GLY A 5 0.31 9.04 -3.44
N ILE A 6 -0.37 10.09 -2.99
CA ILE A 6 -1.75 10.39 -3.35
C ILE A 6 -1.82 10.88 -4.81
N SER A 7 -2.84 10.44 -5.55
CA SER A 7 -3.19 10.94 -6.87
C SER A 7 -4.37 11.92 -6.76
N ASN A 8 -4.48 12.88 -7.67
CA ASN A 8 -5.61 13.82 -7.72
C ASN A 8 -6.96 13.12 -8.00
N GLN A 9 -6.93 11.85 -8.43
CA GLN A 9 -8.12 11.03 -8.66
C GLN A 9 -8.41 10.04 -7.52
N ALA A 10 -7.60 10.07 -6.44
CA ALA A 10 -7.79 9.15 -5.33
C ALA A 10 -9.07 9.47 -4.55
N THR A 11 -9.95 8.49 -4.41
CA THR A 11 -11.18 8.57 -3.61
C THR A 11 -11.02 7.98 -2.20
N GLN A 12 -9.89 7.34 -1.95
CA GLN A 12 -9.50 6.75 -0.67
C GLN A 12 -8.05 7.13 -0.39
N VAL A 13 -7.77 7.54 0.85
CA VAL A 13 -6.43 7.96 1.28
C VAL A 13 -6.07 7.23 2.56
N LEU A 14 -4.88 6.64 2.60
CA LEU A 14 -4.27 6.10 3.81
C LEU A 14 -3.30 7.15 4.36
N VAL A 15 -3.55 7.63 5.58
CA VAL A 15 -2.68 8.57 6.27
C VAL A 15 -1.88 7.81 7.32
N CYS A 16 -0.55 7.89 7.21
CA CYS A 16 0.36 7.34 8.20
C CYS A 16 1.04 8.51 8.91
N VAL A 17 0.82 8.62 10.21
CA VAL A 17 1.49 9.60 11.08
C VAL A 17 2.39 8.83 12.03
N PHE A 18 3.65 9.23 12.10
CA PHE A 18 4.62 8.69 13.05
C PHE A 18 4.79 9.67 14.21
N ASP A 19 4.93 9.13 15.42
CA ASP A 19 5.25 9.81 16.68
C ASP A 19 4.23 10.82 17.26
N ASP A 20 3.47 11.55 16.44
CA ASP A 20 2.55 12.59 16.91
C ASP A 20 1.15 12.47 16.28
N ALA A 21 0.23 11.82 17.00
CA ALA A 21 -1.15 11.65 16.54
C ALA A 21 -1.90 12.98 16.30
N THR A 22 -1.47 14.09 16.92
CA THR A 22 -2.11 15.40 16.74
C THR A 22 -1.86 16.01 15.37
N ALA A 23 -0.84 15.53 14.65
CA ALA A 23 -0.59 15.94 13.28
C ALA A 23 -1.70 15.48 12.32
N LEU A 24 -2.52 14.48 12.67
CA LEU A 24 -3.64 14.04 11.84
C LEU A 24 -4.68 15.15 11.64
N ASP A 25 -4.90 15.98 12.66
CA ASP A 25 -5.85 17.10 12.61
C ASP A 25 -5.38 18.23 11.66
N THR A 26 -4.09 18.26 11.33
CA THR A 26 -3.49 19.25 10.42
C THR A 26 -3.56 18.86 8.94
N VAL A 27 -3.87 17.59 8.62
CA VAL A 27 -3.82 17.07 7.24
C VAL A 27 -4.99 17.58 6.38
N GLY A 28 -6.06 18.10 7.01
CA GLY A 28 -7.13 18.83 6.30
C GLY A 28 -7.84 18.01 5.21
N ILE A 29 -8.10 16.73 5.46
CA ILE A 29 -8.77 15.83 4.50
C ILE A 29 -10.27 16.04 4.56
N ASP A 30 -10.86 16.44 3.43
CA ASP A 30 -12.30 16.47 3.24
C ASP A 30 -12.81 15.06 2.91
N GLY A 31 -13.21 14.30 3.94
CA GLY A 31 -13.66 12.93 3.79
C GLY A 31 -14.15 12.30 5.09
N MET A 32 -14.57 11.03 5.02
CA MET A 32 -15.04 10.27 6.17
C MET A 32 -13.96 9.31 6.66
N LEU A 33 -13.55 9.46 7.93
CA LEU A 33 -12.62 8.53 8.56
C LEU A 33 -13.26 7.13 8.66
N LYS A 34 -12.53 6.12 8.18
CA LYS A 34 -12.91 4.71 8.32
C LYS A 34 -11.87 3.96 9.17
N PRO A 35 -12.30 2.96 9.97
CA PRO A 35 -11.38 2.11 10.70
C PRO A 35 -10.40 1.40 9.76
N VAL A 36 -9.12 1.34 10.12
CA VAL A 36 -8.08 0.64 9.32
C VAL A 36 -8.40 -0.84 9.13
N THR A 37 -9.10 -1.46 10.08
CA THR A 37 -9.58 -2.85 10.01
C THR A 37 -10.45 -3.12 8.77
N SER A 38 -11.07 -2.09 8.18
CA SER A 38 -11.81 -2.24 6.92
C SER A 38 -10.91 -2.57 5.70
N ILE A 39 -9.60 -2.37 5.82
CA ILE A 39 -8.58 -2.74 4.81
C ILE A 39 -8.12 -4.20 5.01
N GLU A 40 -8.21 -4.77 6.21
CA GLU A 40 -7.69 -6.13 6.48
C GLU A 40 -8.44 -7.21 5.70
N ASN A 41 -9.72 -6.95 5.38
CA ASN A 41 -10.46 -7.76 4.44
C ASN A 41 -9.95 -7.43 3.03
N HIS A 42 -9.40 -8.42 2.32
CA HIS A 42 -8.86 -8.34 0.96
C HIS A 42 -9.86 -7.81 -0.11
N ALA A 43 -11.07 -7.43 0.30
CA ALA A 43 -12.12 -6.81 -0.50
C ALA A 43 -11.71 -5.50 -1.20
N HIS A 44 -10.66 -4.82 -0.73
CA HIS A 44 -10.12 -3.62 -1.38
C HIS A 44 -9.17 -3.93 -2.56
N LEU A 45 -8.75 -5.19 -2.71
CA LEU A 45 -7.86 -5.63 -3.78
C LEU A 45 -8.67 -6.18 -4.95
N THR A 46 -8.72 -5.43 -6.05
CA THR A 46 -9.23 -5.96 -7.32
C THR A 46 -8.11 -6.74 -8.04
N PRO A 47 -8.45 -7.63 -8.99
CA PRO A 47 -7.44 -8.31 -9.82
C PRO A 47 -6.49 -7.33 -10.53
N GLU A 48 -6.97 -6.16 -10.95
CA GLU A 48 -6.16 -5.10 -11.55
C GLU A 48 -5.14 -4.54 -10.56
N HIS A 49 -5.55 -4.30 -9.31
CA HIS A 49 -4.64 -3.87 -8.25
C HIS A 49 -3.53 -4.89 -8.01
N ILE A 50 -3.88 -6.18 -8.00
CA ILE A 50 -2.91 -7.28 -7.85
C ILE A 50 -1.91 -7.29 -9.02
N GLN A 51 -2.37 -7.12 -10.26
CA GLN A 51 -1.47 -7.06 -11.43
C GLN A 51 -0.52 -5.86 -11.35
N VAL A 52 -1.01 -4.70 -10.94
CA VAL A 52 -0.18 -3.50 -10.74
C VAL A 52 0.87 -3.73 -9.66
N LEU A 53 0.49 -4.37 -8.53
CA LEU A 53 1.40 -4.73 -7.45
C LEU A 53 2.49 -5.71 -7.92
N LYS A 54 2.11 -6.79 -8.62
CA LYS A 54 3.07 -7.75 -9.21
C LYS A 54 4.06 -7.05 -10.13
N LYS A 55 3.56 -6.20 -11.04
CA LYS A 55 4.41 -5.41 -11.95
C LYS A 55 5.35 -4.47 -11.20
N HIS A 56 4.88 -3.83 -10.13
CA HIS A 56 5.68 -2.89 -9.36
C HIS A 56 6.82 -3.59 -8.60
N TYR A 57 6.47 -4.64 -7.86
CA TYR A 57 7.42 -5.39 -7.04
C TYR A 57 8.21 -6.45 -7.83
N LYS A 58 7.96 -6.55 -9.15
CA LYS A 58 8.57 -7.52 -10.06
C LYS A 58 8.37 -8.97 -9.59
N ILE A 59 7.19 -9.26 -9.06
CA ILE A 59 6.81 -10.58 -8.56
C ILE A 59 6.35 -11.42 -9.76
N GLN A 60 6.87 -12.63 -9.88
CA GLN A 60 6.51 -13.56 -10.95
C GLN A 60 5.42 -14.52 -10.47
N ASP A 61 4.59 -15.01 -11.38
CA ASP A 61 3.53 -15.96 -11.02
C ASP A 61 4.07 -17.29 -10.47
N LEU A 62 5.27 -17.69 -10.89
CA LEU A 62 5.96 -18.88 -10.35
C LEU A 62 6.31 -18.72 -8.87
N GLU A 63 6.72 -17.53 -8.44
CA GLU A 63 7.05 -17.21 -7.03
C GLU A 63 5.81 -17.35 -6.13
N LEU A 64 4.63 -17.05 -6.68
CA LEU A 64 3.35 -17.12 -5.99
C LEU A 64 2.79 -18.55 -5.86
N GLN A 65 3.44 -19.55 -6.46
CA GLN A 65 3.09 -20.96 -6.24
C GLN A 65 3.61 -21.49 -4.88
N VAL A 66 4.62 -20.82 -4.32
CA VAL A 66 5.30 -21.24 -3.09
C VAL A 66 5.26 -20.19 -1.97
N THR A 67 4.90 -18.94 -2.29
CA THR A 67 4.79 -17.83 -1.33
C THR A 67 3.51 -17.05 -1.54
N THR A 68 3.08 -16.28 -0.52
CA THR A 68 1.96 -15.35 -0.68
C THR A 68 2.40 -14.03 -1.30
N LEU A 69 1.46 -13.29 -1.88
CA LEU A 69 1.73 -11.94 -2.42
C LEU A 69 2.31 -11.01 -1.34
N SER A 70 1.77 -11.08 -0.12
CA SER A 70 2.24 -10.27 1.01
C SER A 70 3.67 -10.61 1.40
N ASP A 71 4.02 -11.90 1.48
CA ASP A 71 5.39 -12.34 1.82
C ASP A 71 6.40 -11.88 0.77
N ALA A 72 6.06 -12.04 -0.51
CA ALA A 72 6.90 -11.57 -1.60
C ALA A 72 7.10 -10.06 -1.55
N ILE A 73 6.05 -9.27 -1.28
CA ILE A 73 6.14 -7.81 -1.12
C ILE A 73 7.01 -7.44 0.09
N VAL A 74 6.79 -8.05 1.25
CA VAL A 74 7.59 -7.79 2.47
C VAL A 74 9.06 -8.12 2.23
N SER A 75 9.35 -9.25 1.59
CA SER A 75 10.71 -9.62 1.19
C SER A 75 11.34 -8.56 0.29
N ARG A 76 10.61 -8.04 -0.70
CA ARG A 76 11.10 -6.97 -1.58
C ARG A 76 11.32 -5.66 -0.83
N ILE A 77 10.46 -5.31 0.14
CA ILE A 77 10.65 -4.11 0.98
C ILE A 77 11.92 -4.25 1.81
N ALA A 78 12.11 -5.39 2.49
CA ALA A 78 13.25 -5.64 3.37
C ALA A 78 14.59 -5.75 2.62
N THR A 79 14.57 -6.29 1.41
CA THR A 79 15.78 -6.49 0.59
C THR A 79 16.05 -5.36 -0.40
N LYS A 80 15.21 -4.31 -0.40
CA LYS A 80 15.40 -3.15 -1.28
C LYS A 80 16.67 -2.40 -0.86
N ASN A 81 17.75 -2.67 -1.57
CA ASN A 81 19.02 -2.01 -1.36
C ASN A 81 18.87 -0.51 -1.69
N VAL A 82 19.03 0.36 -0.71
CA VAL A 82 18.89 1.83 -0.84
C VAL A 82 20.20 2.49 -1.31
N ASN A 83 21.14 1.70 -1.83
CA ASN A 83 22.38 2.20 -2.43
C ASN A 83 22.13 2.69 -3.87
N LYS A 84 21.47 3.85 -4.03
CA LYS A 84 21.58 4.70 -5.22
C LYS A 84 21.27 6.15 -4.90
#